data_AF-A0A9E4FH97-F1
#
_entry.id   AF-A0A9E4FH97-F1
#
_cell.length_a   1.000
_cell.length_b   1.000
_cell.length_c   1.000
_cell.angle_alpha   90.00
_cell.angle_beta   90.00
_cell.angle_gamma   90.00
#
_symmetry.space_group_name_H-M   'P 1'
#
loop_
_entity.id
_entity.type
_entity.pdbx_description
1 polymer ?
#
loop_
_entity_poly.entity_id
_entity_poly.type
_entity_poly.pdbx_seq_one_letter_code
_entity_poly.pdbx_strand_id
1 'polypeptide(L)'
;MSSEVGQQHPLSLYFWIWGLLFVVSAGSYMIDFFQVGYDVGTMELRWALILVFMFLKAGYIVAIFMHLKWERLALIYALLLPPGVLLVLVGLMAWEADYTWLTRVVYFGAEVAPEPAPVEHVIGH
;
A
#
# COMPACT_ATOMS: atom_id res chain seq x y z
N MET A 1 -17.55 -51.47 -13.69
CA MET A 1 -17.26 -50.46 -12.65
C MET A 1 -15.80 -50.08 -12.78
N SER A 2 -15.49 -49.11 -13.65
CA SER A 2 -14.15 -48.51 -13.72
C SER A 2 -14.28 -47.12 -13.12
N SER A 3 -13.74 -46.96 -11.91
CA SER A 3 -13.56 -45.65 -11.31
C SER A 3 -12.49 -44.90 -12.09
N GLU A 4 -12.93 -44.05 -13.00
CA GLU A 4 -12.13 -42.96 -13.54
C GLU A 4 -11.77 -42.04 -12.37
N VAL A 5 -10.59 -42.27 -11.78
CA VAL A 5 -9.99 -41.36 -10.81
C VAL A 5 -9.52 -40.13 -11.57
N GLY A 6 -10.48 -39.27 -11.92
CA GLY A 6 -10.19 -37.89 -12.25
C GLY A 6 -9.45 -37.29 -11.07
N GLN A 7 -8.28 -36.72 -11.34
CA GLN A 7 -7.52 -35.85 -10.45
C GLN A 7 -8.41 -34.68 -9.99
N GLN A 8 -9.26 -34.95 -9.00
CA GLN A 8 -10.14 -33.98 -8.38
C GLN A 8 -9.25 -33.18 -7.44
N HIS A 9 -8.93 -31.93 -7.80
CA HIS A 9 -8.16 -31.03 -6.94
C HIS A 9 -8.64 -31.16 -5.50
N PRO A 10 -7.76 -31.52 -4.56
CA PRO A 10 -8.16 -31.99 -3.24
C PRO A 10 -8.94 -30.87 -2.54
N LEU A 11 -10.22 -31.13 -2.28
CA LEU A 11 -11.15 -30.18 -1.65
C LEU A 11 -10.59 -29.62 -0.33
N SER A 12 -9.73 -30.40 0.34
CA SER A 12 -9.00 -29.99 1.54
C SER A 12 -8.11 -28.76 1.34
N LEU A 13 -7.55 -28.56 0.15
CA LEU A 13 -6.73 -27.40 -0.18
C LEU A 13 -7.58 -26.12 -0.10
N TYR A 14 -8.74 -26.11 -0.77
CA TYR A 14 -9.65 -24.96 -0.75
C TYR A 14 -10.15 -24.62 0.66
N PHE A 15 -10.47 -25.62 1.48
CA PHE A 15 -10.88 -25.39 2.86
C PHE A 15 -9.76 -24.80 3.72
N TRP A 16 -8.51 -25.25 3.54
CA TRP A 16 -7.35 -24.69 4.23
C TRP A 16 -7.12 -23.23 3.85
N ILE A 17 -7.22 -22.92 2.55
CA ILE A 17 -7.07 -21.56 2.01
C ILE A 17 -8.16 -20.63 2.50
N TRP A 18 -9.39 -21.12 2.53
CA TRP A 18 -10.52 -20.39 3.08
C TRP A 18 -10.30 -20.04 4.56
N GLY A 19 -9.83 -21.02 5.36
CA GLY A 19 -9.45 -20.78 6.76
C GLY A 19 -8.32 -19.77 6.91
N LEU A 20 -7.29 -19.83 6.06
CA LEU A 20 -6.17 -18.89 6.08
C LEU A 20 -6.61 -17.47 5.74
N LEU A 21 -7.46 -17.29 4.73
CA LEU A 21 -8.06 -15.99 4.40
C LEU A 21 -8.89 -15.42 5.54
N PHE A 22 -9.63 -16.28 6.24
CA PHE A 22 -10.39 -15.89 7.42
C PHE A 22 -9.48 -15.38 8.54
N VAL A 23 -8.39 -16.10 8.85
CA VAL A 23 -7.41 -15.69 9.87
C VAL A 23 -6.74 -14.36 9.50
N VAL A 24 -6.32 -14.19 8.24
CA VAL A 24 -5.72 -12.94 7.75
C VAL A 24 -6.71 -11.78 7.85
N SER A 25 -7.99 -12.02 7.52
CA SER A 25 -9.04 -10.99 7.61
C SER A 25 -9.37 -10.63 9.07
N ALA A 26 -9.46 -11.63 9.95
CA ALA A 26 -9.68 -11.42 11.38
C ALA A 26 -8.50 -10.69 12.03
N GLY A 27 -7.26 -11.03 11.66
CA GLY A 27 -6.04 -10.33 12.10
C GLY A 27 -6.06 -8.86 11.72
N SER A 28 -6.42 -8.54 10.46
CA SER A 28 -6.56 -7.16 9.99
C SER A 28 -7.59 -6.36 10.80
N TYR A 29 -8.74 -6.97 11.12
CA TYR A 29 -9.79 -6.32 11.92
C TYR A 29 -9.35 -6.11 13.37
N MET A 30 -8.63 -7.09 13.93
CA MET A 30 -8.16 -7.04 15.31
C MET A 30 -7.10 -5.95 15.52
N ILE A 31 -6.25 -5.68 14.52
CA ILE A 31 -5.29 -4.58 14.55
C ILE A 31 -5.98 -3.22 14.57
N ASP A 32 -7.05 -3.08 13.79
CA ASP A 32 -7.84 -1.85 13.77
C ASP A 32 -8.61 -1.67 15.10
N PHE A 33 -9.12 -2.77 15.67
CA PHE A 33 -9.80 -2.77 16.98
C PHE A 33 -8.87 -2.38 18.13
N PHE A 34 -7.64 -2.90 18.16
CA PHE A 34 -6.70 -2.62 19.24
C PHE A 34 -6.02 -1.26 19.15
N GLN A 35 -6.33 -0.45 18.12
CA GLN A 35 -5.77 0.90 17.92
C GLN A 35 -4.26 0.95 18.18
N VAL A 36 -3.53 -0.06 17.72
CA VAL A 36 -2.09 -0.24 17.97
C VAL A 36 -1.32 0.83 17.19
N GLY A 37 -1.30 2.07 17.68
CA GLY A 37 -0.74 3.20 16.93
C GLY A 37 -0.85 4.57 17.57
N TYR A 38 -1.00 4.69 18.90
CA TYR A 38 -0.93 6.01 19.53
C TYR A 38 0.49 6.45 19.90
N ASP A 39 1.49 5.56 19.82
CA ASP A 39 2.85 5.93 20.22
C ASP A 39 3.94 5.34 19.32
N VAL A 40 4.97 6.17 19.10
CA VAL A 40 6.26 5.97 18.40
C VAL A 40 6.27 6.13 16.86
N GLY A 41 6.30 7.40 16.41
CA GLY A 41 7.29 8.05 15.50
C GLY A 41 7.75 7.41 14.19
N THR A 42 7.28 6.22 13.87
CA THR A 42 7.54 5.44 12.66
C THR A 42 6.19 5.31 11.98
N MET A 43 6.11 5.55 10.65
CA MET A 43 4.91 5.40 9.80
C MET A 43 3.79 4.64 10.52
N GLU A 44 2.77 5.37 11.00
CA GLU A 44 1.69 4.89 11.86
C GLU A 44 1.49 3.37 11.70
N LEU A 45 1.97 2.57 12.67
CA LEU A 45 2.11 1.12 12.56
C LEU A 45 0.86 0.41 12.01
N ARG A 46 -0.31 1.00 12.27
CA ARG A 46 -1.62 0.64 11.72
C ARG A 46 -1.63 0.60 10.18
N TRP A 47 -1.15 1.65 9.50
CA TRP A 47 -1.12 1.71 8.04
C TRP A 47 -0.16 0.69 7.44
N ALA A 48 1.03 0.53 8.03
CA ALA A 48 1.97 -0.49 7.61
C ALA A 48 1.38 -1.90 7.75
N LEU A 49 0.75 -2.20 8.89
CA LEU A 49 0.06 -3.48 9.10
C LEU A 49 -1.09 -3.67 8.11
N ILE A 50 -1.98 -2.68 7.93
CA ILE A 50 -3.10 -2.76 6.99
C ILE A 50 -2.60 -3.05 5.58
N LEU A 51 -1.54 -2.37 5.13
CA LEU A 51 -0.91 -2.63 3.84
C LEU A 51 -0.36 -4.05 3.76
N VAL A 52 0.34 -4.53 4.80
CA VAL A 52 0.85 -5.91 4.86
C VAL A 52 -0.29 -6.93 4.77
N PHE A 53 -1.38 -6.77 5.54
CA PHE A 53 -2.55 -7.65 5.45
C PHE A 53 -3.24 -7.59 4.08
N MET A 54 -3.25 -6.42 3.45
CA MET A 54 -3.79 -6.20 2.11
C MET A 54 -2.96 -6.93 1.04
N PHE A 55 -1.63 -6.85 1.12
CA PHE A 55 -0.73 -7.62 0.25
C PHE A 55 -0.82 -9.13 0.52
N LEU A 56 -0.89 -9.56 1.79
CA LEU A 56 -0.99 -10.97 2.15
C LEU A 56 -2.25 -11.60 1.55
N LYS A 57 -3.42 -10.96 1.74
CA LYS A 57 -4.66 -11.50 1.19
C LYS A 57 -4.67 -11.46 -0.34
N ALA A 58 -4.18 -10.38 -0.96
CA ALA A 58 -4.13 -10.26 -2.41
C ALA A 58 -3.19 -11.31 -3.02
N GLY A 59 -1.98 -11.47 -2.46
CA GLY A 59 -1.03 -12.48 -2.87
C GLY A 59 -1.56 -13.91 -2.70
N TYR A 60 -2.31 -14.17 -1.63
CA TYR A 60 -2.92 -15.47 -1.40
C TYR A 60 -4.03 -15.80 -2.40
N ILE A 61 -4.88 -14.82 -2.73
CA ILE A 61 -5.92 -14.95 -3.76
C ILE A 61 -5.29 -15.19 -5.13
N VAL A 62 -4.27 -14.41 -5.48
CA VAL A 62 -3.53 -14.51 -6.74
C VAL A 62 -2.84 -15.89 -6.86
N ALA A 63 -2.14 -16.34 -5.81
CA ALA A 63 -1.40 -17.59 -5.85
C ALA A 63 -2.29 -18.85 -5.95
N ILE A 64 -3.48 -18.83 -5.33
CA ILE A 64 -4.33 -20.01 -5.18
C ILE A 64 -5.57 -19.93 -6.07
N PHE A 65 -6.38 -18.87 -5.95
CA PHE A 65 -7.64 -18.78 -6.69
C PHE A 65 -7.41 -18.51 -8.18
N MET A 66 -6.45 -17.64 -8.50
CA MET A 66 -6.00 -17.46 -9.89
C MET A 66 -5.05 -18.57 -10.38
N HIS A 67 -4.78 -19.61 -9.57
CA HIS A 67 -3.92 -20.75 -9.94
C HIS A 67 -2.54 -20.36 -10.52
N LEU A 68 -2.02 -19.19 -10.19
CA LEU A 68 -0.79 -18.67 -10.81
C LEU A 68 0.44 -19.54 -10.56
N LYS A 69 0.41 -20.41 -9.53
CA LYS A 69 1.47 -21.40 -9.31
C LYS A 69 1.55 -22.50 -10.39
N TRP A 70 0.49 -22.69 -11.17
CA TRP A 70 0.36 -23.75 -12.19
C TRP A 70 0.21 -23.21 -13.61
N GLU A 71 0.18 -21.89 -13.77
CA GLU A 71 -0.02 -21.17 -15.03
C GLU A 71 1.31 -20.78 -15.69
N ARG A 72 1.25 -20.40 -16.97
CA ARG A 72 2.43 -19.94 -17.72
C ARG A 72 2.95 -18.62 -17.17
N LEU A 73 4.29 -18.46 -17.15
CA LEU A 73 4.97 -17.24 -16.72
C LEU A 73 4.42 -15.97 -17.39
N ALA A 74 3.97 -16.06 -18.65
CA ALA A 74 3.37 -14.96 -19.38
C ALA A 74 2.12 -14.37 -18.69
N LEU A 75 1.28 -15.19 -18.04
CA LEU A 75 0.09 -14.72 -17.33
C LEU A 75 0.45 -14.08 -15.98
N ILE A 76 1.49 -14.59 -15.32
CA ILE A 76 2.06 -13.97 -14.12
C ILE A 76 2.55 -12.55 -14.46
N TYR A 77 3.33 -12.40 -15.53
CA TYR A 77 3.80 -11.09 -15.98
C TYR A 77 2.64 -10.19 -16.41
N ALA A 78 1.64 -10.69 -17.13
CA ALA A 78 0.49 -9.88 -17.52
C ALA A 78 -0.27 -9.27 -16.31
N LEU A 79 -0.33 -9.99 -15.18
CA LEU A 79 -1.00 -9.51 -13.96
C LEU A 79 -0.11 -8.64 -13.06
N LEU A 80 1.17 -9.01 -12.88
CA LEU A 80 2.08 -8.29 -11.97
C LEU A 80 2.77 -7.09 -12.61
N LEU A 81 2.94 -7.08 -13.93
CA LEU A 81 3.63 -6.00 -14.63
C LEU A 81 2.87 -4.66 -14.53
N PRO A 82 1.54 -4.58 -14.73
CA PRO A 82 0.84 -3.29 -14.63
C PRO A 82 0.93 -2.66 -13.22
N PRO A 83 0.64 -3.38 -12.12
CA PRO A 83 0.85 -2.86 -10.76
C PRO A 83 2.33 -2.54 -10.48
N GLY A 84 3.26 -3.37 -10.96
CA GLY A 84 4.69 -3.17 -10.77
C GLY A 84 5.19 -1.88 -11.42
N VAL A 85 4.78 -1.59 -12.65
CA VAL A 85 5.10 -0.33 -13.34
C VAL A 85 4.54 0.87 -12.59
N LEU A 86 3.30 0.77 -12.08
CA LEU A 86 2.71 1.83 -11.28
C LEU A 86 3.49 2.09 -9.98
N LEU A 87 3.94 1.04 -9.28
CA LEU A 87 4.76 1.19 -8.07
C LEU A 87 6.10 1.86 -8.37
N VAL A 88 6.74 1.51 -9.50
CA VAL A 88 7.98 2.18 -9.94
C VAL A 88 7.73 3.66 -10.22
N LEU A 89 6.67 3.99 -10.96
CA LEU A 89 6.31 5.38 -11.26
C LEU A 89 6.01 6.18 -9.98
N VAL A 90 5.24 5.62 -9.04
CA VAL A 90 4.96 6.24 -7.74
C VAL A 90 6.26 6.46 -6.96
N GLY A 91 7.18 5.49 -6.96
CA GLY A 91 8.47 5.62 -6.29
C GLY A 91 9.36 6.72 -6.87
N LEU A 92 9.42 6.82 -8.20
CA LEU A 92 10.14 7.90 -8.89
C LEU A 92 9.52 9.27 -8.59
N MET A 93 8.19 9.38 -8.60
CA MET A 93 7.49 10.63 -8.30
C MET A 93 7.66 11.04 -6.83
N ALA A 94 7.67 10.08 -5.89
CA ALA A 94 7.95 10.36 -4.49
C ALA A 94 9.37 10.91 -4.30
N TRP A 95 10.35 10.31 -4.98
CA TRP A 95 11.73 10.78 -4.98
C TRP A 95 11.81 12.22 -5.54
N GLU A 96 11.29 12.47 -6.75
CA GLU A 96 11.28 13.81 -7.36
C GLU A 96 10.56 14.88 -6.50
N ALA A 97 9.52 14.49 -5.77
CA ALA A 97 8.81 15.37 -4.85
C ALA A 97 9.72 15.88 -3.72
N ASP A 98 10.57 15.02 -3.15
CA ASP A 98 11.52 15.41 -2.10
C ASP A 98 12.60 16.37 -2.63
N TYR A 99 13.09 16.16 -3.86
CA TYR A 99 14.05 17.07 -4.50
C TYR A 99 13.43 18.44 -4.81
N THR A 100 12.18 18.44 -5.29
CA THR A 100 11.42 19.67 -5.54
C THR A 100 11.16 20.43 -4.23
N TRP A 101 10.82 19.71 -3.16
CA TRP A 101 10.63 20.31 -1.84
C TRP A 101 11.94 20.91 -1.31
N LEU A 102 13.04 20.17 -1.37
CA LEU A 102 14.34 20.63 -0.89
C LEU A 102 14.81 21.88 -1.64
N THR A 103 14.71 21.87 -2.97
CA THR A 103 15.09 23.04 -3.79
C THR A 103 14.19 24.24 -3.50
N ARG A 104 12.88 24.05 -3.28
CA ARG A 104 11.99 25.13 -2.82
C ARG A 104 12.47 25.72 -1.50
N VAL A 105 12.85 24.90 -0.53
CA VAL A 105 13.34 25.37 0.78
C VAL A 105 14.66 26.13 0.62
N VAL A 106 15.60 25.62 -0.19
CA VAL A 106 16.92 26.23 -0.38
C VAL A 106 16.85 27.58 -1.10
N TYR A 107 16.02 27.71 -2.14
CA TYR A 107 15.97 28.93 -2.96
C TYR A 107 14.84 29.90 -2.58
N PHE A 108 13.73 29.42 -1.99
CA PHE A 108 12.55 30.24 -1.67
C PHE A 108 12.13 30.16 -0.19
N GLY A 109 12.79 29.36 0.65
CA GLY A 109 12.44 29.20 2.08
C GLY A 109 12.91 30.33 3.00
N ALA A 110 13.62 31.33 2.46
CA ALA A 110 14.23 32.42 3.24
C ALA A 110 13.43 33.74 3.26
N GLU A 111 12.25 33.82 2.64
CA GLU A 111 11.44 35.04 2.67
C GLU A 111 10.11 34.79 3.40
N VAL A 112 10.17 34.78 4.73
CA VAL A 112 9.13 35.50 5.46
C VAL A 112 9.39 36.97 5.11
N ALA A 113 8.68 37.48 4.11
CA ALA A 113 8.71 38.90 3.80
C ALA A 113 8.54 39.65 5.14
N PRO A 114 9.43 40.59 5.49
CA PRO A 114 9.24 41.39 6.68
C PRO A 114 7.81 41.93 6.61
N GLU A 115 7.05 41.74 7.69
CA GLU A 115 5.69 42.25 7.82
C GLU A 115 5.66 43.64 7.19
N PRO A 116 4.83 43.87 6.14
CA PRO A 116 4.85 45.13 5.45
C PRO A 116 4.63 46.21 6.49
N ALA A 117 5.59 47.15 6.60
CA ALA A 117 5.59 48.15 7.64
C ALA A 117 4.19 48.79 7.73
N PRO A 118 3.62 48.93 8.95
CA PRO A 118 2.27 49.44 9.11
C PRO A 118 2.16 50.77 8.35
N VAL A 119 1.17 50.85 7.46
CA VAL A 119 0.95 52.05 6.65
C VAL A 119 0.54 53.17 7.58
N GLU A 120 1.44 54.15 7.81
CA GLU A 120 1.09 55.36 8.55
C GLU A 120 0.08 56.16 7.72
N HIS A 121 -1.18 56.14 8.14
CA HIS A 121 -2.17 57.08 7.66
C HIS A 121 -1.83 58.46 8.25
N VAL A 122 -1.11 59.28 7.49
CA VAL A 122 -0.97 60.72 7.77
C VAL A 122 -2.37 61.34 7.66
N ILE A 123 -3.07 61.44 8.78
CA ILE A 123 -4.29 62.22 8.88
C ILE A 123 -3.86 63.68 8.76
N GLY A 124 -3.97 64.23 7.55
CA GLY A 124 -3.82 65.66 7.32
C GLY A 124 -4.87 66.42 8.15
N HIS A 125 -4.37 67.38 8.93
CA HIS A 125 -5.18 68.39 9.61
C HIS A 125 -5.85 69.34 8.60
#